data_AF-A0A915XXN7-F1
#
_entry.id   AF-A0A915XXN7-F1
#
_cell.length_a   1.000
_cell.length_b   1.000
_cell.length_c   1.000
_cell.angle_alpha   90.00
_cell.angle_beta   90.00
_cell.angle_gamma   90.00
#
_symmetry.space_group_name_H-M   'P 1'
#
loop_
_entity.id
_entity.type
_entity.pdbx_description
1 polymer ?
#
loop_
_entity_poly.entity_id
_entity_poly.type
_entity_poly.pdbx_seq_one_letter_code
_entity_poly.pdbx_strand_id
1 'polypeptide(L)'
;MMGTISPVVYRGSQHGRDGWRIAAVAYTTASVLGASVIGILLGSVGSLLSTQLQEYGYLALGVLAIAYSLHEFQFIVLPHPERKRQVPEQWRRRCHPLLTAGLYGVLLGMGFTTHIPTTSYYFVALTATLSGAPVFAGFVFGLFGIARSTLIWPMVARCAQPHQVQLLINYMALTAPIVRLVNGFVLAMLGSFVLFTRLANI
;
A
#
# COMPACT_ATOMS: atom_id res chain seq x y z
N MET A 1 4.41 -10.03 7.95
CA MET A 1 4.71 -9.94 6.50
C MET A 1 6.21 -9.89 6.18
N MET A 2 7.07 -9.27 7.00
CA MET A 2 8.54 -9.29 6.81
C MET A 2 9.19 -10.67 7.03
N GLY A 3 8.65 -11.50 7.93
CA GLY A 3 9.20 -12.82 8.26
C GLY A 3 9.12 -13.87 7.14
N THR A 4 8.37 -13.61 6.07
CA THR A 4 8.30 -14.49 4.88
C THR A 4 9.02 -13.92 3.66
N ILE A 5 9.43 -12.65 3.72
CA ILE A 5 10.23 -11.96 2.68
C ILE A 5 11.74 -12.19 2.89
N SER A 6 12.19 -12.62 4.07
CA SER A 6 13.57 -13.08 4.31
C SER A 6 13.62 -14.26 5.28
N PRO A 7 14.42 -15.34 5.04
CA PRO A 7 15.42 -15.54 4.00
C PRO A 7 15.14 -16.85 3.21
N VAL A 8 14.25 -16.84 2.19
CA VAL A 8 13.95 -18.10 1.47
C VAL A 8 13.82 -17.96 -0.05
N VAL A 9 13.67 -16.77 -0.63
CA VAL A 9 13.64 -16.65 -2.11
C VAL A 9 15.04 -16.81 -2.72
N TYR A 10 16.07 -16.27 -2.05
CA TYR A 10 17.47 -16.67 -2.26
C TYR A 10 17.85 -17.63 -1.14
N ARG A 11 17.67 -18.92 -1.38
CA ARG A 11 18.24 -19.97 -0.52
C ARG A 11 19.75 -19.72 -0.39
N GLY A 12 20.25 -19.93 0.83
CA GLY A 12 21.63 -19.77 1.31
C GLY A 12 22.76 -19.55 0.30
N SER A 13 23.65 -18.62 0.66
CA SER A 13 25.08 -18.64 0.34
C SER A 13 25.55 -18.50 -1.12
N GLN A 14 24.75 -18.72 -2.16
CA GLN A 14 25.28 -18.80 -3.54
C GLN A 14 25.38 -17.48 -4.34
N HIS A 15 24.65 -16.41 -3.99
CA HIS A 15 24.56 -15.21 -4.86
C HIS A 15 25.01 -13.87 -4.22
N GLY A 16 25.61 -13.91 -3.03
CA GLY A 16 26.17 -12.71 -2.37
C GLY A 16 25.16 -11.56 -2.16
N ARG A 17 25.65 -10.36 -1.82
CA ARG A 17 24.82 -9.15 -1.63
C ARG A 17 24.23 -8.63 -2.95
N ASP A 18 24.86 -8.95 -4.08
CA ASP A 18 24.49 -8.41 -5.39
C ASP A 18 23.23 -9.07 -5.96
N GLY A 19 23.05 -10.39 -5.79
CA GLY A 19 21.78 -11.05 -6.16
C GLY A 19 20.59 -10.50 -5.37
N TRP A 20 20.81 -10.09 -4.12
CA TRP A 20 19.80 -9.49 -3.26
C TRP A 20 19.40 -8.09 -3.71
N ARG A 21 20.38 -7.28 -4.14
CA ARG A 21 20.13 -5.95 -4.73
C ARG A 21 19.34 -6.06 -6.03
N ILE A 22 19.70 -7.00 -6.90
CA ILE A 22 18.99 -7.22 -8.17
C ILE A 22 17.53 -7.62 -7.89
N ALA A 23 17.30 -8.52 -6.95
CA ALA A 23 15.94 -8.91 -6.54
C ALA A 23 15.16 -7.74 -5.94
N ALA A 24 15.82 -6.91 -5.11
CA ALA A 24 15.19 -5.74 -4.52
C ALA A 24 14.80 -4.70 -5.57
N VAL A 25 15.67 -4.44 -6.54
CA VAL A 25 15.37 -3.57 -7.68
C VAL A 25 14.20 -4.13 -8.49
N ALA A 26 14.26 -5.42 -8.86
CA ALA A 26 13.17 -6.04 -9.62
C ALA A 26 11.83 -5.98 -8.89
N TYR A 27 11.83 -6.23 -7.57
CA TYR A 27 10.65 -6.08 -6.72
C TYR A 27 10.14 -4.63 -6.69
N THR A 28 11.01 -3.65 -6.45
CA THR A 28 10.64 -2.23 -6.42
C THR A 28 10.08 -1.79 -7.77
N THR A 29 10.75 -2.08 -8.87
CA THR A 29 10.28 -1.73 -10.22
C THR A 29 8.93 -2.37 -10.51
N ALA A 30 8.76 -3.66 -10.23
CA ALA A 30 7.50 -4.36 -10.43
C ALA A 30 6.37 -3.83 -9.52
N SER A 31 6.68 -3.43 -8.29
CA SER A 31 5.74 -2.80 -7.35
C SER A 31 5.27 -1.44 -7.85
N VAL A 32 6.19 -0.59 -8.31
CA VAL A 32 5.86 0.73 -8.87
C VAL A 32 5.01 0.58 -10.12
N LEU A 33 5.43 -0.26 -11.07
CA LEU A 33 4.67 -0.49 -12.30
C LEU A 33 3.29 -1.08 -12.02
N GLY A 34 3.21 -2.10 -11.17
CA GLY A 34 1.93 -2.72 -10.79
C GLY A 34 0.99 -1.73 -10.11
N ALA A 35 1.51 -0.89 -9.21
CA ALA A 35 0.72 0.14 -8.56
C ALA A 35 0.26 1.21 -9.56
N SER A 36 1.16 1.75 -10.38
CA SER A 36 0.83 2.76 -11.39
C SER A 36 -0.22 2.29 -12.38
N VAL A 37 -0.15 1.03 -12.84
CA VAL A 37 -1.18 0.45 -13.71
C VAL A 37 -2.55 0.44 -13.03
N ILE A 38 -2.62 0.03 -11.76
CA ILE A 38 -3.88 0.09 -10.99
C ILE A 38 -4.38 1.53 -10.85
N GLY A 39 -3.49 2.48 -10.54
CA GLY A 39 -3.84 3.90 -10.47
C GLY A 39 -4.43 4.41 -11.79
N ILE A 40 -3.77 4.11 -12.92
CA ILE A 40 -4.26 4.50 -14.26
C ILE A 40 -5.64 3.91 -14.52
N LEU A 41 -5.85 2.62 -14.19
CA LEU A 41 -7.15 1.98 -14.36
C LEU A 41 -8.24 2.65 -13.51
N LEU A 42 -7.97 2.95 -12.25
CA LEU A 42 -8.91 3.64 -11.36
C LEU A 42 -9.24 5.05 -11.85
N GLY A 43 -8.23 5.83 -12.23
CA GLY A 43 -8.44 7.17 -12.80
C GLY A 43 -9.20 7.12 -14.13
N SER A 44 -8.97 6.09 -14.94
CA SER A 44 -9.73 5.87 -16.19
C SER A 44 -11.19 5.55 -15.92
N VAL A 45 -11.49 4.68 -14.95
CA VAL A 45 -12.87 4.43 -14.51
C VAL A 45 -13.52 5.71 -13.99
N GLY A 46 -12.76 6.49 -13.23
CA GLY A 46 -13.14 7.81 -12.76
C GLY A 46 -13.55 8.80 -13.84
N SER A 47 -12.83 8.78 -14.96
CA SER A 47 -13.06 9.69 -16.09
C SER A 47 -14.39 9.44 -16.79
N LEU A 48 -15.00 8.27 -16.56
CA LEU A 48 -16.33 7.91 -17.08
C LEU A 48 -17.48 8.39 -16.18
N LEU A 49 -17.18 8.85 -14.96
CA LEU A 49 -18.19 9.35 -14.03
C LEU A 49 -18.63 10.77 -14.42
N SER A 50 -19.92 11.07 -14.26
CA SER A 50 -20.41 12.45 -14.39
C SER A 50 -19.82 13.33 -13.28
N THR A 51 -19.70 14.62 -13.55
CA THR A 51 -19.24 15.62 -12.58
C THR A 51 -20.08 15.59 -11.30
N GLN A 52 -21.39 15.43 -11.43
CA GLN A 52 -22.32 15.33 -10.31
C GLN A 52 -22.05 14.09 -9.43
N LEU A 53 -21.77 12.93 -10.04
CA LEU A 53 -21.40 11.72 -9.29
C LEU A 53 -20.04 11.87 -8.60
N GLN A 54 -19.09 12.55 -9.24
CA GLN A 54 -17.79 12.85 -8.63
C GLN A 54 -17.96 13.76 -7.40
N GLU A 55 -18.80 14.80 -7.49
CA GLU A 55 -19.09 15.71 -6.37
C GLU A 55 -19.71 15.00 -5.16
N TYR A 56 -20.78 14.23 -5.38
CA TYR A 56 -21.37 13.41 -4.31
C TYR A 56 -20.37 12.38 -3.76
N GLY A 57 -19.53 11.83 -4.64
CA GLY A 57 -18.45 10.93 -4.25
C GLY A 57 -17.44 11.60 -3.31
N TYR A 58 -17.04 12.85 -3.58
CA TYR A 58 -16.13 13.59 -2.71
C TYR A 58 -16.77 13.92 -1.35
N LEU A 59 -18.06 14.29 -1.32
CA LEU A 59 -18.77 14.52 -0.06
C LEU A 59 -18.83 13.24 0.78
N ALA A 60 -19.24 12.12 0.18
CA ALA A 60 -19.27 10.82 0.84
C ALA A 60 -17.87 10.42 1.33
N LEU A 61 -16.83 10.66 0.54
CA LEU A 61 -15.45 10.40 0.90
C LEU A 61 -15.01 11.23 2.12
N GLY A 62 -15.38 12.51 2.17
CA GLY A 62 -15.09 13.39 3.31
C GLY A 62 -15.73 12.88 4.61
N VAL A 63 -17.02 12.53 4.57
CA VAL A 63 -17.75 11.98 5.73
C VAL A 63 -17.14 10.66 6.18
N LEU A 64 -16.86 9.74 5.24
CA LEU A 64 -16.24 8.46 5.53
C LEU A 64 -14.83 8.63 6.11
N ALA A 65 -14.05 9.61 5.63
CA ALA A 65 -12.70 9.87 6.15
C ALA A 65 -12.75 10.33 7.61
N ILE A 66 -13.70 11.19 7.97
CA ILE A 66 -13.92 11.56 9.38
C ILE A 66 -14.36 10.34 10.20
N ALA A 67 -15.30 9.54 9.72
CA ALA A 67 -15.75 8.35 10.44
C ALA A 67 -14.60 7.35 10.67
N TYR A 68 -13.79 7.06 9.65
CA TYR A 68 -12.63 6.19 9.79
C TYR A 68 -11.49 6.82 10.59
N SER A 69 -11.40 8.16 10.69
CA SER A 69 -10.47 8.80 11.63
C SER A 69 -10.84 8.50 13.09
N LEU A 70 -12.13 8.56 13.43
CA LEU A 70 -12.65 8.20 14.76
C LEU A 70 -12.44 6.71 15.05
N HIS A 71 -12.55 5.86 14.02
CA HIS A 71 -12.20 4.45 14.11
C HIS A 71 -10.72 4.22 14.43
N GLU A 72 -9.81 4.94 13.76
CA GLU A 72 -8.37 4.83 14.03
C GLU A 72 -8.01 5.33 15.44
N PHE A 73 -8.69 6.36 15.94
CA PHE A 73 -8.57 6.85 17.31
C PHE A 73 -9.26 5.96 18.36
N GLN A 74 -9.89 4.86 17.95
CA GLN A 74 -10.61 3.92 18.83
C GLN A 74 -11.85 4.51 19.54
N PHE A 75 -12.41 5.62 19.04
CA PHE A 75 -13.67 6.15 19.54
C PHE A 75 -14.88 5.34 19.06
N ILE A 76 -14.79 4.74 17.87
CA ILE A 76 -15.83 3.88 17.28
C ILE A 76 -15.22 2.63 16.64
N VAL A 77 -16.03 1.60 16.42
CA VAL A 77 -15.63 0.38 15.69
C VAL A 77 -16.38 0.34 14.36
N LEU A 78 -15.66 0.30 13.24
CA LEU A 78 -16.21 0.24 11.90
C LEU A 78 -15.71 -1.03 11.21
N PRO A 79 -16.50 -1.62 10.29
CA PRO A 79 -16.04 -2.76 9.52
C PRO A 79 -14.84 -2.34 8.67
N HIS A 80 -13.72 -3.05 8.83
CA HIS A 80 -12.55 -2.92 7.97
C HIS A 80 -12.61 -4.03 6.92
N PRO A 81 -12.86 -3.72 5.64
CA PRO A 81 -12.80 -4.71 4.59
C PRO A 81 -11.34 -5.17 4.44
N GLU A 82 -11.00 -6.28 5.10
CA GLU A 82 -9.64 -6.81 5.11
C GLU A 82 -9.58 -8.11 4.32
N ARG A 83 -8.75 -8.14 3.27
CA ARG A 83 -8.43 -9.38 2.58
C ARG A 83 -7.25 -10.06 3.25
N LYS A 84 -7.50 -11.06 4.10
CA LYS A 84 -6.46 -11.83 4.82
C LYS A 84 -5.57 -12.73 3.94
N ARG A 85 -5.62 -12.56 2.61
CA ARG A 85 -4.83 -13.36 1.67
C ARG A 85 -3.39 -12.84 1.63
N GLN A 86 -2.44 -13.73 1.88
CA GLN A 86 -1.01 -13.46 1.67
C GLN A 86 -0.58 -13.89 0.25
N VAL A 87 0.61 -13.45 -0.16
CA VAL A 87 1.23 -13.89 -1.42
C VAL A 87 1.38 -15.43 -1.46
N PRO A 88 1.16 -16.09 -2.60
CA PRO A 88 1.26 -17.56 -2.69
C PRO A 88 2.68 -18.07 -2.42
N GLU A 89 2.86 -18.86 -1.36
CA GLU A 89 4.17 -19.45 -1.02
C GLU A 89 4.73 -20.42 -2.06
N GLN A 90 3.87 -20.94 -2.94
CA GLN A 90 4.28 -21.90 -3.97
C GLN A 90 5.21 -21.26 -5.02
N TRP A 91 5.08 -19.96 -5.28
CA TRP A 91 5.94 -19.25 -6.24
C TRP A 91 7.39 -19.27 -5.78
N ARG A 92 7.63 -19.13 -4.47
CA ARG A 92 8.96 -19.25 -3.86
C ARG A 92 9.61 -20.62 -4.07
N ARG A 93 8.81 -21.68 -4.19
CA ARG A 93 9.32 -23.06 -4.34
C ARG A 93 9.48 -23.47 -5.81
N ARG A 94 8.74 -22.84 -6.73
CA ARG A 94 8.63 -23.28 -8.13
C ARG A 94 9.24 -22.31 -9.14
N CYS A 95 9.39 -21.03 -8.80
CA CYS A 95 9.84 -20.00 -9.73
C CYS A 95 11.30 -19.58 -9.47
N HIS A 96 11.96 -19.06 -10.50
CA HIS A 96 13.28 -18.43 -10.35
C HIS A 96 13.21 -17.26 -9.32
N PRO A 97 14.25 -17.02 -8.50
CA PRO A 97 14.22 -15.99 -7.46
C PRO A 97 13.86 -14.59 -7.97
N LEU A 98 14.40 -14.21 -9.13
CA LEU A 98 14.11 -12.92 -9.76
C LEU A 98 12.64 -12.80 -10.21
N LEU A 99 12.10 -13.87 -10.79
CA LEU A 99 10.70 -13.93 -11.21
C LEU A 99 9.78 -13.86 -9.98
N THR A 100 10.13 -14.55 -8.90
CA THR A 100 9.39 -14.49 -7.63
C THR A 100 9.38 -13.08 -7.05
N ALA A 101 10.53 -12.39 -7.05
CA ALA A 101 10.63 -11.01 -6.59
C ALA A 101 9.76 -10.07 -7.43
N GLY A 102 9.79 -10.21 -8.76
CA GLY A 102 8.93 -9.45 -9.67
C GLY A 102 7.44 -9.71 -9.44
N LEU A 103 7.03 -10.99 -9.37
CA LEU A 103 5.63 -11.37 -9.13
C LEU A 103 5.11 -10.86 -7.77
N TYR A 104 5.94 -10.93 -6.73
CA TYR A 104 5.60 -10.35 -5.43
C TYR A 104 5.51 -8.85 -5.49
N GLY A 105 6.42 -8.20 -6.22
CA GLY A 105 6.39 -6.76 -6.49
C GLY A 105 5.06 -6.35 -7.11
N VAL A 106 4.66 -6.96 -8.22
CA VAL A 106 3.37 -6.68 -8.87
C VAL A 106 2.20 -6.89 -7.91
N LEU A 107 2.14 -8.05 -7.24
CA LEU A 107 1.01 -8.39 -6.37
C LEU A 107 0.91 -7.49 -5.14
N LEU A 108 2.03 -6.99 -4.63
CA LEU A 108 2.05 -6.04 -3.52
C LEU A 108 1.84 -4.60 -4.00
N GLY A 109 2.33 -4.24 -5.19
CA GLY A 109 2.08 -2.95 -5.82
C GLY A 109 0.60 -2.72 -6.10
N MET A 110 -0.11 -3.74 -6.58
CA MET A 110 -1.54 -3.68 -6.85
C MET A 110 -2.39 -3.37 -5.61
N GLY A 111 -1.92 -3.68 -4.40
CA GLY A 111 -2.56 -3.33 -3.13
C GLY A 111 -3.86 -4.09 -2.77
N PHE A 112 -4.73 -4.41 -3.73
CA PHE A 112 -6.03 -5.09 -3.52
C PHE A 112 -5.98 -6.62 -3.41
N THR A 113 -4.85 -7.20 -3.79
CA THR A 113 -4.63 -8.65 -3.89
C THR A 113 -4.12 -9.28 -2.60
N THR A 114 -3.61 -8.45 -1.67
CA THR A 114 -2.95 -8.89 -0.43
C THR A 114 -3.55 -8.19 0.78
N HIS A 115 -3.14 -8.59 1.99
CA HIS A 115 -3.50 -7.91 3.23
C HIS A 115 -3.29 -6.39 3.16
N ILE A 116 -4.34 -5.64 3.47
CA ILE A 116 -4.36 -4.18 3.53
C ILE A 116 -4.34 -3.77 5.01
N PRO A 117 -3.19 -3.30 5.53
CA PRO A 117 -3.05 -3.03 6.96
C PRO A 117 -3.75 -1.73 7.39
N THR A 118 -4.01 -0.80 6.47
CA THR A 118 -4.57 0.52 6.80
C THR A 118 -5.71 0.88 5.86
N THR A 119 -6.77 1.47 6.43
CA THR A 119 -7.96 1.87 5.68
C THR A 119 -7.67 3.00 4.69
N SER A 120 -6.64 3.80 4.94
CA SER A 120 -6.25 4.94 4.10
C SER A 120 -5.91 4.57 2.68
N TYR A 121 -5.52 3.32 2.42
CA TYR A 121 -5.34 2.83 1.06
C TYR A 121 -6.63 2.94 0.24
N TYR A 122 -7.79 2.61 0.83
CA TYR A 122 -9.08 2.73 0.16
C TYR A 122 -9.43 4.18 -0.13
N PHE A 123 -9.11 5.10 0.78
CA PHE A 123 -9.31 6.53 0.56
C PHE A 123 -8.46 7.05 -0.59
N VAL A 124 -7.19 6.64 -0.69
CA VAL A 124 -6.32 6.99 -1.83
C VAL A 124 -6.87 6.40 -3.14
N ALA A 125 -7.40 5.17 -3.11
CA ALA A 125 -8.02 4.58 -4.29
C ALA A 125 -9.29 5.31 -4.73
N LEU A 126 -10.14 5.68 -3.77
CA LEU A 126 -11.36 6.43 -4.04
C LEU A 126 -11.05 7.84 -4.53
N THR A 127 -10.10 8.56 -3.93
CA THR A 127 -9.70 9.90 -4.41
C THR A 127 -9.08 9.83 -5.80
N ALA A 128 -8.26 8.82 -6.09
CA ALA A 128 -7.70 8.59 -7.41
C ALA A 128 -8.79 8.31 -8.45
N THR A 129 -9.80 7.51 -8.09
CA THR A 129 -10.97 7.26 -8.95
C THR A 129 -11.76 8.55 -9.16
N LEU A 130 -12.14 9.26 -8.10
CA LEU A 130 -12.95 10.48 -8.20
C LEU A 130 -12.23 11.61 -8.94
N SER A 131 -10.90 11.61 -8.98
CA SER A 131 -10.13 12.60 -9.73
C SER A 131 -10.36 12.56 -11.24
N GLY A 132 -10.81 11.42 -11.77
CA GLY A 132 -11.02 11.22 -13.20
C GLY A 132 -9.78 11.43 -14.08
N ALA A 133 -8.58 11.47 -13.47
CA ALA A 133 -7.33 11.81 -14.15
C ALA A 133 -6.36 10.61 -14.13
N PRO A 134 -6.29 9.81 -15.22
CA PRO A 134 -5.52 8.56 -15.23
C PRO A 134 -4.03 8.75 -14.93
N VAL A 135 -3.41 9.80 -15.49
CA VAL A 135 -1.98 10.09 -15.29
C VAL A 135 -1.69 10.47 -13.84
N PHE A 136 -2.54 11.32 -13.25
CA PHE A 136 -2.43 11.72 -11.85
C PHE A 136 -2.60 10.52 -10.91
N ALA A 137 -3.64 9.71 -11.13
CA ALA A 137 -3.90 8.50 -10.36
C ALA A 137 -2.74 7.49 -10.47
N GLY A 138 -2.19 7.29 -11.67
CA GLY A 138 -1.02 6.45 -11.91
C GLY A 138 0.24 6.92 -11.18
N PHE A 139 0.45 8.24 -11.13
CA PHE A 139 1.58 8.84 -10.41
C PHE A 139 1.45 8.66 -8.89
N VAL A 140 0.29 8.97 -8.32
CA VAL A 140 0.01 8.81 -6.88
C VAL A 140 0.19 7.35 -6.46
N PHE A 141 -0.36 6.40 -7.23
CA PHE A 141 -0.16 4.99 -6.95
C PHE A 141 1.29 4.53 -7.17
N GLY A 142 2.00 5.10 -8.15
CA GLY A 142 3.43 4.85 -8.34
C GLY A 142 4.24 5.24 -7.10
N LEU A 143 3.99 6.42 -6.53
CA LEU A 143 4.59 6.86 -5.26
C LEU A 143 4.24 5.92 -4.10
N PHE A 144 2.99 5.45 -4.03
CA PHE A 144 2.60 4.42 -3.06
C PHE A 144 3.39 3.13 -3.24
N GLY A 145 3.59 2.68 -4.48
CA GLY A 145 4.42 1.52 -4.83
C GLY A 145 5.87 1.70 -4.38
N ILE A 146 6.44 2.90 -4.53
CA ILE A 146 7.78 3.25 -4.02
C ILE A 146 7.79 3.14 -2.50
N ALA A 147 6.89 3.85 -1.81
CA ALA A 147 6.84 3.91 -0.35
C ALA A 147 6.62 2.53 0.31
N ARG A 148 5.87 1.64 -0.35
CA ARG A 148 5.72 0.26 0.14
C ARG A 148 6.99 -0.56 -0.09
N SER A 149 7.69 -0.32 -1.19
CA SER A 149 8.88 -1.08 -1.55
C SER A 149 10.15 -0.65 -0.81
N THR A 150 10.24 0.59 -0.32
CA THR A 150 11.38 1.07 0.50
C THR A 150 11.58 0.22 1.76
N LEU A 151 10.52 -0.41 2.27
CA LEU A 151 10.58 -1.31 3.43
C LEU A 151 11.56 -2.48 3.25
N ILE A 152 11.84 -2.92 2.02
CA ILE A 152 12.76 -4.06 1.80
C ILE A 152 14.23 -3.64 1.87
N TRP A 153 14.55 -2.37 1.68
CA TRP A 153 15.93 -1.89 1.55
C TRP A 153 16.74 -1.97 2.86
N PRO A 154 16.19 -1.66 4.05
CA PRO A 154 16.85 -1.93 5.31
C PRO A 154 17.19 -3.42 5.50
N MET A 155 16.37 -4.32 4.96
CA MET A 155 16.65 -5.75 5.00
C MET A 155 17.84 -6.12 4.11
N VAL A 156 17.99 -5.47 2.93
CA VAL A 156 19.18 -5.63 2.05
C VAL A 156 20.45 -5.26 2.81
N ALA A 157 20.37 -4.14 3.52
CA ALA A 157 21.52 -3.53 4.14
C ALA A 157 21.92 -4.20 5.46
N ARG A 158 20.96 -4.73 6.23
CA ARG A 158 21.18 -5.07 7.64
C ARG A 158 20.72 -6.45 8.08
N CYS A 159 19.87 -7.15 7.34
CA CYS A 159 19.21 -8.38 7.83
C CYS A 159 19.65 -9.62 7.06
N ALA A 160 20.79 -10.17 7.46
CA ALA A 160 21.24 -11.49 7.00
C ALA A 160 20.83 -12.61 7.98
N GLN A 161 20.55 -12.28 9.24
CA GLN A 161 20.33 -13.26 10.31
C GLN A 161 18.87 -13.28 10.79
N PRO A 162 18.32 -14.47 11.12
CA PRO A 162 16.93 -14.62 11.60
C PRO A 162 16.58 -13.76 12.82
N HIS A 163 17.52 -13.56 13.74
CA HIS A 163 17.31 -12.75 14.94
C HIS A 163 17.02 -11.27 14.62
N GLN A 164 17.70 -10.71 13.60
CA GLN A 164 17.50 -9.32 13.17
C GLN A 164 16.11 -9.10 12.56
N VAL A 165 15.58 -10.11 11.86
CA VAL A 165 14.23 -10.08 11.31
C VAL A 165 13.18 -10.06 12.42
N GLN A 166 13.38 -10.86 13.48
CA GLN A 166 12.49 -10.89 14.62
C GLN A 166 12.48 -9.55 15.38
N LEU A 167 13.64 -8.93 15.56
CA LEU A 167 13.74 -7.59 16.15
C LEU A 167 12.95 -6.57 15.33
N LEU A 168 13.06 -6.56 14.00
CA LEU A 168 12.26 -5.63 13.18
C LEU A 168 10.76 -5.89 13.33
N ILE A 169 10.33 -7.15 13.35
CA ILE A 169 8.91 -7.49 13.56
C ILE A 169 8.42 -6.93 14.90
N ASN A 170 9.20 -7.09 15.97
CA ASN A 170 8.87 -6.56 17.28
C ASN A 170 8.82 -5.01 17.26
N TYR A 171 9.79 -4.34 16.63
CA TYR A 171 9.75 -2.89 16.45
C TYR A 171 8.50 -2.43 15.71
N MET A 172 8.14 -3.09 14.60
CA MET A 172 6.93 -2.74 13.84
C MET A 172 5.67 -2.92 14.68
N ALA A 173 5.59 -3.97 15.50
CA ALA A 173 4.47 -4.19 16.41
C ALA A 173 4.38 -3.09 17.48
N LEU A 174 5.51 -2.66 18.04
CA LEU A 174 5.56 -1.56 19.02
C LEU A 174 5.16 -0.21 18.41
N THR A 175 5.49 0.03 17.13
CA THR A 175 5.10 1.27 16.43
C THR A 175 3.68 1.25 15.89
N ALA A 176 2.99 0.10 15.90
CA ALA A 176 1.65 -0.03 15.31
C ALA A 176 0.61 0.97 15.88
N PRO A 177 0.56 1.26 17.20
CA PRO A 177 -0.35 2.28 17.73
C PRO A 177 -0.05 3.68 17.20
N ILE A 178 1.23 4.04 17.05
CA ILE A 178 1.66 5.33 16.52
C ILE A 178 1.25 5.46 15.05
N VAL A 179 1.46 4.40 14.26
CA VAL A 179 1.05 4.37 12.84
C VAL A 179 -0.46 4.56 12.72
N ARG A 180 -1.26 3.94 13.60
CA ARG A 180 -2.72 4.13 13.62
C ARG A 180 -3.11 5.57 13.96
N LEU A 181 -2.49 6.19 14.96
CA LEU A 181 -2.75 7.60 15.30
C LEU A 181 -2.42 8.53 14.13
N VAL A 182 -1.25 8.37 13.52
CA VAL A 182 -0.85 9.13 12.32
C VAL A 182 -1.88 8.92 11.20
N ASN A 183 -2.33 7.67 11.00
CA ASN A 183 -3.35 7.35 10.01
C ASN A 183 -4.68 8.07 10.30
N GLY A 184 -5.12 8.09 11.56
CA GLY A 184 -6.31 8.82 12.01
C GLY A 184 -6.21 10.31 11.75
N PHE A 185 -5.08 10.94 12.08
CA PHE A 185 -4.85 12.36 11.80
C PHE A 185 -4.89 12.69 10.31
N VAL A 186 -4.22 11.88 9.48
CA VAL A 186 -4.24 12.06 8.02
C VAL A 186 -5.66 11.96 7.46
N LEU A 187 -6.46 11.00 7.94
CA LEU A 187 -7.86 10.86 7.55
C LEU A 187 -8.73 12.04 8.03
N ALA A 188 -8.50 12.53 9.25
CA ALA A 188 -9.22 13.68 9.79
C ALA A 188 -8.91 14.97 9.00
N MET A 189 -7.64 15.19 8.64
CA MET A 189 -7.21 16.30 7.80
C MET A 189 -7.82 16.21 6.41
N LEU A 190 -7.75 15.03 5.78
CA LEU A 190 -8.30 14.80 4.45
C LEU A 190 -9.83 14.99 4.43
N GLY A 191 -10.53 14.42 5.40
CA GLY A 191 -11.98 14.55 5.54
C GLY A 191 -12.40 16.00 5.73
N SER A 192 -11.75 16.71 6.66
CA SER A 192 -12.01 18.12 6.93
C SER A 192 -11.75 18.99 5.71
N PHE A 193 -10.63 18.77 5.01
CA PHE A 193 -10.27 19.54 3.81
C PHE A 193 -11.27 19.34 2.68
N VAL A 194 -11.67 18.09 2.40
CA VAL A 194 -12.63 17.78 1.35
C VAL A 194 -14.01 18.36 1.68
N LEU A 195 -14.49 18.22 2.91
CA LEU A 195 -15.78 18.78 3.32
C LEU A 195 -15.77 20.32 3.27
N PHE A 196 -14.71 20.95 3.79
CA PHE A 196 -14.59 22.41 3.78
C PHE A 196 -14.60 22.97 2.35
N THR A 197 -13.78 22.41 1.46
CA THR A 197 -13.70 22.88 0.06
C THR A 197 -14.99 22.65 -0.71
N ARG A 198 -15.79 21.63 -0.39
CA ARG A 198 -17.05 21.36 -1.08
C ARG A 198 -18.21 22.18 -0.51
N LEU A 199 -18.32 22.31 0.81
CA LEU A 199 -19.36 23.12 1.44
C LEU A 199 -19.20 24.62 1.19
N ALA A 200 -17.96 25.10 1.03
CA ALA A 200 -17.71 26.51 0.71
C ALA A 200 -18.11 26.91 -0.73
N ASN A 201 -18.36 25.94 -1.61
CA ASN A 201 -18.71 26.17 -3.02
C ASN A 201 -20.20 25.88 -3.33
N ILE A 202 -21.02 25.60 -2.31
CA ILE A 202 -22.48 25.45 -2.39
C ILE A 202 -23.12 26.77 -1.94
#